data_AF-A0A2E6TEF1-F1
#
_entry.id   AF-A0A2E6TEF1-F1
#
_cell.length_a   1.000
_cell.length_b   1.000
_cell.length_c   1.000
_cell.angle_alpha   90.00
_cell.angle_beta   90.00
_cell.angle_gamma   90.00
#
_symmetry.space_group_name_H-M   'P 1'
#
loop_
_entity.id
_entity.type
_entity.pdbx_description
1 polymer ?
#
loop_
_entity_poly.entity_id
_entity_poly.type
_entity_poly.pdbx_seq_one_letter_code
_entity_poly.pdbx_strand_id
1 'polypeptide(L)'
;MNDVLERIKDFWAGTSLGQKLTLGAATLGVVAAAIFFLSYSGGDSTMVPLVRDVDPAEMPKVVEVIEQNQVAYELDPAGTTVSVPKEHASKLRMALASKGMPSSGQVGFEIFDEGGFGISDFVQRTNYVRALQGELARTISSLDEVKSARVMVVQPQNELILSEDPNDRPSASVFVNTGGDMLDKKTVNAIQFLVANSVKGVSRDRVSVMDNQGNTLSDDSSASGFASSASGHMKIREGHEKRLENKIKTMLAPVVGGANNVVARVAVRLKNKSETNLKETFDPDGAVPRTVTKDKDEATTVESTPNTKGTGASVNTPNLPQDASAEQSLESRSDETRESTSTDYEISRELTETVEEPGDIEQISAAVLIAVNEDGARDQAEIDKIHAAVVNAIGARFTNDGEITTNISVEEMDFSSEAGFGTDTLDSMQNFFDQWGPLLKNVIGIVIAIGIFLVFLRMLKKFKPTAAEVEVLDEADAQALAGTRSIGKGLTPELLNDLIQEKPENASTALKNWVNTGQ
;
A
#
# COMPACT_ATOMS: atom_id res chain seq x y z
N MET A 1 2.46 26.55 72.06
CA MET A 1 3.80 26.22 71.54
C MET A 1 4.82 25.96 72.65
N ASN A 2 4.73 26.65 73.80
CA ASN A 2 5.65 26.44 74.93
C ASN A 2 5.48 25.07 75.65
N ASP A 3 4.27 24.52 75.72
CA ASP A 3 4.02 23.19 76.32
C ASP A 3 4.73 22.04 75.59
N VAL A 4 4.88 22.14 74.27
CA VAL A 4 5.56 21.11 73.46
C VAL A 4 7.06 21.18 73.68
N LEU A 5 7.60 22.41 73.82
CA LEU A 5 9.02 22.64 74.10
C LEU A 5 9.41 22.22 75.52
N GLU A 6 8.54 22.43 76.51
CA GLU A 6 8.75 21.97 77.89
C GLU A 6 8.71 20.44 77.99
N ARG A 7 7.77 19.78 77.32
CA ARG A 7 7.71 18.31 77.25
C ARG A 7 8.94 17.69 76.57
N ILE A 8 9.48 18.33 75.54
CA ILE A 8 10.73 17.90 74.88
C ILE A 8 11.91 18.08 75.84
N LYS A 9 11.97 19.18 76.60
CA LYS A 9 13.05 19.48 77.54
C LYS A 9 13.06 18.52 78.74
N ASP A 10 11.90 18.20 79.29
CA ASP A 10 11.75 17.26 80.41
C ASP A 10 12.05 15.82 79.97
N PHE A 11 11.64 15.43 78.76
CA PHE A 11 12.00 14.16 78.15
C PHE A 11 13.52 14.05 77.91
N TRP A 12 14.16 15.15 77.51
CA TRP A 12 15.62 15.20 77.32
C TRP A 12 16.40 15.22 78.64
N ALA A 13 15.82 15.71 79.73
CA ALA A 13 16.44 15.71 81.05
C ALA A 13 16.39 14.33 81.74
N GLY A 14 15.33 13.55 81.53
CA GLY A 14 15.11 12.24 82.17
C GLY A 14 15.76 11.02 81.49
N THR A 15 16.44 11.21 80.37
CA THR A 15 16.92 10.11 79.51
C THR A 15 18.40 9.77 79.76
N SER A 16 18.74 8.48 79.90
CA SER A 16 20.11 8.02 80.18
C SER A 16 21.08 8.31 79.02
N LEU A 17 22.39 8.43 79.31
CA LEU A 17 23.42 8.85 78.33
C LEU A 17 23.45 7.97 77.06
N GLY A 18 23.17 6.67 77.19
CA GLY A 18 23.08 5.74 76.05
C GLY A 18 21.81 5.90 75.20
N GLN A 19 20.69 6.29 75.81
CA GLN A 19 19.46 6.61 75.08
C GLN A 19 19.54 7.96 74.35
N LYS A 20 20.29 8.93 74.90
CA LYS A 20 20.60 10.19 74.20
C LYS A 20 21.46 9.96 72.95
N LEU A 21 22.42 9.04 73.03
CA LEU A 21 23.29 8.69 71.90
C LEU A 21 22.50 7.99 70.78
N THR A 22 21.61 7.06 71.13
CA THR A 22 20.79 6.33 70.15
C THR A 22 19.70 7.20 69.54
N LEU A 23 19.07 8.09 70.32
CA LEU A 23 18.10 9.06 69.81
C LEU A 23 18.75 10.14 68.94
N GLY A 24 19.96 10.58 69.30
CA GLY A 24 20.78 11.49 68.49
C GLY A 24 21.20 10.86 67.16
N ALA A 25 21.64 9.60 67.18
CA ALA A 25 21.98 8.86 65.95
C ALA A 25 20.74 8.59 65.07
N ALA A 26 19.59 8.28 65.68
CA ALA A 26 18.34 8.06 64.95
C ALA A 26 17.85 9.35 64.27
N THR A 27 17.89 10.49 64.96
CA THR A 27 17.48 11.77 64.38
C THR A 27 18.44 12.24 63.28
N LEU A 28 19.76 12.09 63.46
CA LEU A 28 20.73 12.32 62.39
C LEU A 28 20.52 11.40 61.19
N GLY A 29 20.21 10.11 61.43
CA GLY A 29 19.90 9.15 60.37
C GLY A 29 18.65 9.53 59.58
N VAL A 30 17.59 10.00 60.24
CA VAL A 30 16.36 10.47 59.58
C VAL A 30 16.62 11.73 58.77
N VAL A 31 17.41 12.67 59.28
CA VAL A 31 17.78 13.89 58.55
C VAL A 31 18.67 13.57 57.36
N ALA A 32 19.66 12.69 57.51
CA ALA A 32 20.51 12.25 56.40
C ALA A 32 19.72 11.48 55.34
N ALA A 33 18.77 10.63 55.75
CA ALA A 33 17.86 9.94 54.84
C ALA A 33 16.92 10.93 54.11
N ALA A 34 16.42 11.97 54.80
CA ALA A 34 15.60 13.00 54.17
C ALA A 34 16.40 13.85 53.17
N ILE A 35 17.65 14.19 53.48
CA ILE A 35 18.56 14.90 52.56
C ILE A 35 18.91 14.00 51.37
N PHE A 36 19.24 12.73 51.60
CA PHE A 36 19.51 11.77 50.54
C PHE A 36 18.30 11.56 49.63
N PHE A 37 17.11 11.43 50.22
CA PHE A 37 15.85 11.31 49.48
C PHE A 37 15.54 12.57 48.68
N LEU A 38 15.76 13.77 49.23
CA LEU A 38 15.60 15.03 48.50
C LEU A 38 16.63 15.21 47.38
N SER A 39 17.88 14.80 47.59
CA SER A 39 18.94 14.89 46.58
C SER A 39 18.75 13.87 45.45
N TYR A 40 18.22 12.68 45.75
CA TYR A 40 17.96 11.63 44.77
C TYR A 40 16.57 11.75 44.12
N SER A 41 15.66 12.54 44.70
CA SER A 41 14.37 12.90 44.12
C SER A 41 14.45 14.15 43.22
N GLY A 42 15.65 14.72 43.02
CA GLY A 42 15.90 15.69 41.96
C GLY A 42 15.71 15.01 40.61
N GLY A 43 14.55 15.23 40.01
CA GLY A 43 13.97 14.35 39.00
C GLY A 43 14.86 14.08 37.80
N ASP A 44 14.96 12.80 37.44
CA ASP A 44 15.21 12.36 36.08
C ASP A 44 14.07 12.90 35.21
N SER A 45 14.21 14.16 34.78
CA SER A 45 13.43 14.72 33.70
C SER A 45 13.69 13.82 32.50
N THR A 46 12.73 12.95 32.18
CA THR A 46 12.83 12.08 31.01
C THR A 46 13.07 12.95 29.79
N MET A 47 14.30 12.93 29.28
CA MET A 47 14.69 13.65 28.08
C MET A 47 14.02 12.98 26.90
N VAL A 48 13.32 13.77 26.10
CA VAL A 48 12.67 13.31 24.87
C VAL A 48 13.23 14.10 23.69
N PRO A 49 13.45 13.46 22.53
CA PRO A 49 13.96 14.13 21.35
C PRO A 49 12.94 15.18 20.88
N LEU A 50 13.39 16.43 20.77
CA LEU A 50 12.60 17.54 20.26
C LEU A 50 12.54 17.50 18.74
N VAL A 51 13.71 17.36 18.11
CA VAL A 51 13.90 17.17 16.66
C VAL A 51 14.94 16.07 16.42
N ARG A 52 14.83 15.38 15.29
CA ARG A 52 15.71 14.29 14.85
C ARG A 52 16.14 14.55 13.41
N ASP A 53 17.32 14.05 13.04
CA ASP A 53 17.84 14.07 11.67
C ASP A 53 17.85 15.47 11.03
N VAL A 54 18.15 16.50 11.84
CA VAL A 54 18.27 17.88 11.37
C VAL A 54 19.67 18.08 10.78
N ASP A 55 19.74 18.86 9.70
CA ASP A 55 21.01 19.25 9.10
C ASP A 55 21.87 19.99 10.15
N PRO A 56 23.15 19.61 10.36
CA PRO A 56 24.05 20.31 11.28
C PRO A 56 24.12 21.83 11.06
N ALA A 57 23.86 22.33 9.85
CA ALA A 57 23.81 23.75 9.53
C ALA A 57 22.59 24.48 10.13
N GLU A 58 21.48 23.77 10.40
CA GLU A 58 20.25 24.35 10.96
C GLU A 58 20.14 24.19 12.48
N MET A 59 20.89 23.24 13.05
CA MET A 59 20.90 22.94 14.48
C MET A 59 21.21 24.13 15.40
N PRO A 60 22.13 25.06 15.06
CA PRO A 60 22.35 26.27 15.85
C PRO A 60 21.07 27.12 16.02
N LYS A 61 20.22 27.21 14.98
CA LYS A 61 18.96 27.96 15.03
C LYS A 61 17.92 27.27 15.92
N VAL A 62 17.89 25.94 15.92
CA VAL A 62 17.02 25.16 16.82
C VAL A 62 17.46 25.34 18.27
N VAL A 63 18.76 25.25 18.54
CA VAL A 63 19.34 25.46 19.88
C VAL A 63 19.06 26.88 20.38
N GLU A 64 19.17 27.90 19.53
CA GLU A 64 18.85 29.29 19.88
C GLU A 64 17.42 29.43 20.41
N VAL A 65 16.44 28.74 19.82
CA VAL A 65 15.04 28.76 20.30
C VAL A 65 14.89 28.08 21.67
N ILE A 66 15.63 27.01 21.90
CA ILE A 66 15.61 26.29 23.18
C ILE A 66 16.24 27.15 24.28
N GLU A 67 17.37 27.80 24.00
CA GLU A 67 18.06 28.71 24.90
C GLU A 67 17.23 29.96 25.22
N GLN A 68 16.56 30.55 24.22
CA GLN A 68 15.61 31.66 24.42
C GLN A 68 14.47 31.30 25.37
N ASN A 69 14.07 30.03 25.42
CA ASN A 69 13.02 29.53 26.32
C ASN A 69 13.57 29.05 27.67
N GLN A 70 14.88 29.17 27.92
CA GLN A 70 15.54 28.79 29.17
C GLN A 70 15.34 27.31 29.56
N VAL A 71 15.30 26.42 28.56
CA VAL A 71 15.11 24.98 28.78
C VAL A 71 16.44 24.25 28.63
N ALA A 72 16.74 23.33 29.55
CA ALA A 72 17.90 22.45 29.44
C ALA A 72 17.78 21.54 28.22
N TYR A 73 18.89 21.31 27.52
CA TYR A 73 18.93 20.46 26.33
C TYR A 73 20.15 19.56 26.31
N GLU A 74 20.02 18.44 25.61
CA GLU A 74 21.10 17.49 25.34
C GLU A 74 21.23 17.30 23.83
N LEU A 75 22.44 17.49 23.32
CA LEU A 75 22.78 17.20 21.93
C LEU A 75 23.34 15.79 21.83
N ASP A 76 22.89 15.06 20.82
CA ASP A 76 23.51 13.80 20.44
C ASP A 76 24.96 14.03 19.95
N PRO A 77 25.89 13.08 20.09
CA PRO A 77 27.27 13.24 19.62
C PRO A 77 27.40 13.56 18.12
N ALA A 78 26.42 13.15 17.31
CA ALA A 78 26.38 13.47 15.89
C ALA A 78 25.89 14.91 15.60
N GLY A 79 25.35 15.61 16.60
CA GLY A 79 24.83 16.97 16.47
C GLY A 79 23.57 17.09 15.62
N THR A 80 22.90 15.99 15.25
CA THR A 80 21.70 15.97 14.39
C THR A 80 20.39 15.85 15.16
N THR A 81 20.47 15.58 16.47
CA THR A 81 19.33 15.38 17.36
C THR A 81 19.52 16.19 18.63
N VAL A 82 18.47 16.89 19.06
CA VAL A 82 18.44 17.59 20.36
C VAL A 82 17.26 17.09 21.18
N SER A 83 17.54 16.75 22.44
CA SER A 83 16.58 16.28 23.43
C SER A 83 16.34 17.33 24.50
N VAL A 84 15.10 17.38 24.99
CA VAL A 84 14.66 18.33 26.02
C VAL A 84 13.77 17.62 27.04
N PRO A 85 13.60 18.18 28.27
CA PRO A 85 12.65 17.68 29.25
C PRO A 85 11.25 17.47 28.65
N LYS A 86 10.63 16.32 28.92
CA LYS A 86 9.28 15.97 28.45
C LYS A 86 8.24 17.06 28.71
N GLU A 87 8.33 17.73 29.86
CA GLU A 87 7.45 18.83 30.29
C GLU A 87 7.47 20.02 29.32
N HIS A 88 8.60 20.27 28.66
CA HIS A 88 8.81 21.43 27.78
C HIS A 88 8.74 21.09 26.28
N ALA A 89 8.76 19.81 25.93
CA ALA A 89 8.82 19.35 24.54
C ALA A 89 7.68 19.90 23.68
N SER A 90 6.43 19.83 24.13
CA SER A 90 5.27 20.30 23.35
C SER A 90 5.29 21.81 23.12
N LYS A 91 5.66 22.59 24.14
CA LYS A 91 5.78 24.06 24.05
C LYS A 91 6.89 24.45 23.07
N LEU A 92 8.03 23.78 23.14
CA LEU A 92 9.16 24.02 22.24
C LEU A 92 8.85 23.59 20.79
N ARG A 93 8.13 22.49 20.57
CA ARG A 93 7.67 22.11 19.21
C ARG A 93 6.79 23.19 18.60
N MET A 94 5.87 23.75 19.38
CA MET A 94 5.03 24.85 18.92
C MET A 94 5.84 26.12 18.61
N ALA A 95 6.83 26.44 19.44
CA ALA A 95 7.73 27.57 19.21
C ALA A 95 8.59 27.38 17.94
N LEU A 96 9.12 26.18 17.70
CA LEU A 96 9.86 25.85 16.49
C LEU A 96 8.98 25.92 15.24
N ALA A 97 7.77 25.36 15.31
CA ALA A 97 6.80 25.43 14.22
C ALA A 97 6.40 26.88 13.89
N SER A 98 6.24 27.75 14.89
CA SER A 98 5.94 29.17 14.68
C SER A 98 7.05 29.93 13.94
N LYS A 99 8.28 29.42 13.98
CA LYS A 99 9.44 29.96 13.26
C LYS A 99 9.77 29.16 11.99
N GLY A 100 8.94 28.20 11.59
CA GLY A 100 9.14 27.37 10.39
C GLY A 100 10.35 26.41 10.48
N MET A 101 10.73 25.99 11.69
CA MET A 101 11.90 25.13 11.91
C MET A 101 11.53 23.72 12.40
N PRO A 102 12.32 22.69 12.05
CA PRO A 102 13.45 22.72 11.12
C PRO A 102 12.98 22.85 9.66
N SER A 103 13.77 23.55 8.83
CA SER A 103 13.46 23.78 7.41
C SER A 103 13.73 22.55 6.55
N SER A 104 14.38 21.52 7.11
CA SER A 104 14.62 20.20 6.49
C SER A 104 13.38 19.32 6.26
N GLY A 105 12.16 19.85 6.49
CA GLY A 105 10.90 19.19 6.14
C GLY A 105 10.64 19.13 4.62
N GLN A 106 9.51 18.52 4.22
CA GLN A 106 9.05 18.52 2.83
C GLN A 106 8.92 19.96 2.31
N VAL A 107 9.83 20.34 1.43
CA VAL A 107 9.86 21.65 0.76
C VAL A 107 8.72 21.69 -0.26
N GLY A 108 7.75 22.58 -0.05
CA GLY A 108 6.65 22.84 -0.98
C GLY A 108 6.99 24.02 -1.90
N PHE A 109 5.97 24.81 -2.27
CA PHE A 109 6.17 25.99 -3.13
C PHE A 109 6.87 27.16 -2.43
N GLU A 110 7.14 27.07 -1.13
CA GLU A 110 7.84 28.12 -0.37
C GLU A 110 9.28 28.35 -0.87
N ILE A 111 9.86 27.36 -1.57
CA ILE A 111 11.17 27.49 -2.25
C ILE A 111 11.20 28.60 -3.31
N PHE A 112 10.03 29.07 -3.77
CA PHE A 112 9.94 30.17 -4.75
C PHE A 112 9.80 31.55 -4.10
N ASP A 113 9.54 31.63 -2.79
CA ASP A 113 9.40 32.91 -2.08
C ASP A 113 10.78 33.57 -1.86
N GLU A 114 11.83 32.76 -1.78
CA GLU A 114 13.23 33.21 -1.75
C GLU A 114 13.70 33.57 -3.17
N GLY A 115 13.33 34.77 -3.63
CA GLY A 115 13.62 35.25 -4.98
C GLY A 115 15.11 35.29 -5.33
N GLY A 116 15.56 34.33 -6.14
CA GLY A 116 16.88 34.33 -6.78
C GLY A 116 16.84 34.90 -8.19
N PHE A 117 17.37 36.11 -8.41
CA PHE A 117 17.58 36.63 -9.76
C PHE A 117 18.71 35.85 -10.45
N GLY A 118 18.48 35.40 -11.70
CA GLY A 118 19.50 34.71 -12.51
C GLY A 118 19.52 33.17 -12.44
N ILE A 119 18.44 32.54 -11.95
CA ILE A 119 18.31 31.07 -11.98
C ILE A 119 18.15 30.54 -13.41
N SER A 120 18.77 29.38 -13.68
CA SER A 120 18.63 28.65 -14.95
C SER A 120 17.26 27.96 -15.03
N ASP A 121 16.71 27.78 -16.25
CA ASP A 121 15.46 27.03 -16.48
C ASP A 121 15.53 25.61 -15.89
N PHE A 122 16.70 24.98 -15.93
CA PHE A 122 16.92 23.66 -15.32
C PHE A 122 16.69 23.69 -13.80
N VAL A 123 17.20 24.73 -13.14
CA VAL A 123 17.05 24.91 -11.68
C VAL A 123 15.59 25.23 -11.35
N GLN A 124 14.95 26.11 -12.11
CA GLN A 124 13.54 26.47 -11.91
C GLN A 124 12.62 25.25 -12.06
N ARG A 125 12.85 24.41 -13.06
CA ARG A 125 12.11 23.16 -13.29
C ARG A 125 12.36 22.13 -12.18
N THR A 126 13.61 21.98 -11.75
CA THR A 126 13.96 21.07 -10.64
C THR A 126 13.26 21.52 -9.35
N ASN A 127 13.28 22.82 -9.05
CA ASN A 127 12.59 23.39 -7.90
C ASN A 127 11.08 23.21 -8.00
N TYR A 128 10.50 23.33 -9.21
CA TYR A 128 9.08 23.09 -9.44
C TYR A 128 8.69 21.64 -9.14
N VAL A 129 9.46 20.67 -9.63
CA VAL A 129 9.21 19.25 -9.36
C VAL A 129 9.37 18.94 -7.87
N ARG A 130 10.39 19.50 -7.20
CA ARG A 130 10.59 19.33 -5.76
C ARG A 130 9.44 19.89 -4.94
N ALA A 131 8.99 21.10 -5.28
CA ALA A 131 7.84 21.75 -4.64
C ALA A 131 6.56 20.92 -4.83
N LEU A 132 6.32 20.43 -6.05
CA LEU A 132 5.16 19.59 -6.37
C LEU A 132 5.17 18.28 -5.58
N GLN A 133 6.33 17.62 -5.47
CA GLN A 133 6.51 16.42 -4.65
C GLN A 133 6.21 16.70 -3.16
N GLY A 134 6.66 17.84 -2.63
CA GLY A 134 6.39 18.26 -1.26
C GLY A 134 4.91 18.52 -1.00
N GLU A 135 4.23 19.27 -1.87
CA GLU A 135 2.80 19.56 -1.73
C GLU A 135 1.93 18.32 -1.89
N LEU A 136 2.26 17.43 -2.83
CA LEU A 136 1.58 16.14 -2.96
C LEU A 136 1.76 15.29 -1.69
N ALA A 137 2.97 15.25 -1.15
CA ALA A 137 3.24 14.50 0.07
C ALA A 137 2.49 15.06 1.28
N ARG A 138 2.40 16.39 1.44
CA ARG A 138 1.59 17.04 2.48
C ARG A 138 0.10 16.75 2.31
N THR A 139 -0.41 16.85 1.09
CA THR A 139 -1.82 16.59 0.78
C THR A 139 -2.19 15.13 1.08
N ILE A 140 -1.37 14.17 0.66
CA ILE A 140 -1.61 12.74 0.93
C ILE A 140 -1.48 12.45 2.44
N SER A 141 -0.56 13.11 3.14
CA SER A 141 -0.41 12.98 4.60
C SER A 141 -1.55 13.63 5.40
N SER A 142 -2.41 14.43 4.76
CA SER A 142 -3.60 14.99 5.41
C SER A 142 -4.78 14.02 5.47
N LEU A 143 -4.67 12.86 4.81
CA LEU A 143 -5.67 11.79 4.88
C LEU A 143 -5.56 11.08 6.23
N ASP A 144 -6.70 10.81 6.88
CA ASP A 144 -6.74 10.21 8.23
C ASP A 144 -5.98 8.89 8.36
N GLU A 145 -5.98 8.08 7.29
CA GLU A 145 -5.35 6.76 7.23
C GLU A 145 -3.83 6.81 6.97
N VAL A 146 -3.27 8.01 6.73
CA VAL A 146 -1.88 8.22 6.32
C VAL A 146 -1.14 9.07 7.35
N LYS A 147 -0.15 8.50 8.05
CA LYS A 147 0.69 9.24 9.01
C LYS A 147 1.75 10.09 8.31
N SER A 148 2.33 9.57 7.25
CA SER A 148 3.25 10.32 6.40
C SER A 148 3.29 9.73 5.00
N ALA A 149 3.53 10.58 4.01
CA ALA A 149 3.72 10.17 2.62
C ALA A 149 5.02 10.76 2.06
N ARG A 150 5.61 10.08 1.08
CA ARG A 150 6.70 10.59 0.25
C ARG A 150 6.38 10.32 -1.20
N VAL A 151 6.44 11.35 -2.03
CA VAL A 151 6.12 11.28 -3.46
C VAL A 151 7.38 11.52 -4.26
N MET A 152 7.65 10.64 -5.22
CA MET A 152 8.74 10.75 -6.17
C MET A 152 8.12 10.85 -7.56
N VAL A 153 8.42 11.95 -8.26
CA VAL A 153 7.93 12.20 -9.62
C VAL A 153 9.11 12.22 -10.56
N VAL A 154 9.05 11.43 -11.61
CA VAL A 154 10.03 11.41 -12.70
C VAL A 154 9.37 12.01 -13.92
N GLN A 155 9.90 13.15 -14.36
CA GLN A 155 9.47 13.81 -15.59
C GLN A 155 10.66 13.91 -16.55
N PRO A 156 10.55 13.34 -17.77
CA PRO A 156 11.61 13.42 -18.77
C PRO A 156 11.81 14.85 -19.25
N GLN A 157 13.00 15.14 -19.79
CA GLN A 157 13.29 16.45 -20.36
C GLN A 157 12.49 16.64 -21.64
N ASN A 158 11.95 17.84 -21.86
CA ASN A 158 11.32 18.17 -23.15
C ASN A 158 12.43 18.29 -24.21
N GLU A 159 12.82 17.18 -24.81
CA GLU A 159 13.55 17.22 -26.08
C GLU A 159 12.56 17.57 -27.19
N LEU A 160 12.95 18.42 -28.14
CA LEU A 160 12.10 18.81 -29.28
C LEU A 160 11.78 17.61 -30.21
N ILE A 161 12.41 16.47 -29.96
CA ILE A 161 12.20 15.20 -30.62
C ILE A 161 11.43 14.34 -29.62
N LEU A 162 10.20 13.97 -29.95
CA LEU A 162 9.46 12.96 -29.18
C LEU A 162 10.23 11.65 -29.32
N SER A 163 10.91 11.21 -28.27
CA SER A 163 11.44 9.86 -28.21
C SER A 163 10.27 8.89 -28.38
N GLU A 164 10.35 7.97 -29.34
CA GLU A 164 9.40 6.85 -29.47
C GLU A 164 9.56 5.82 -28.33
N ASP A 165 10.53 6.01 -27.43
CA ASP A 165 10.76 5.12 -26.30
C ASP A 165 9.60 5.20 -25.28
N PRO A 166 8.85 4.11 -25.06
CA PRO A 166 7.76 4.08 -24.08
C PRO A 166 8.21 4.32 -22.64
N ASN A 167 9.52 4.17 -22.34
CA ASN A 167 10.13 4.46 -21.04
C ASN A 167 10.38 5.96 -20.82
N ASP A 168 10.37 6.77 -21.87
CA ASP A 168 10.60 8.23 -21.79
C ASP A 168 9.31 8.99 -21.47
N ARG A 169 8.46 8.42 -20.61
CA ARG A 169 7.17 8.98 -20.28
C ARG A 169 7.08 9.21 -18.76
N PRO A 170 6.38 10.28 -18.32
CA PRO A 170 6.29 10.61 -16.91
C PRO A 170 5.73 9.47 -16.05
N SER A 171 6.29 9.29 -14.86
CA SER A 171 5.86 8.30 -13.87
C SER A 171 5.98 8.84 -12.45
N ALA A 172 5.28 8.21 -11.51
CA ALA A 172 5.35 8.57 -10.10
C ALA A 172 5.33 7.34 -9.18
N SER A 173 6.03 7.45 -8.06
CA SER A 173 6.00 6.49 -6.96
C SER A 173 5.61 7.20 -5.67
N VAL A 174 4.66 6.61 -4.95
CA VAL A 174 4.13 7.13 -3.69
C VAL A 174 4.41 6.09 -2.61
N PHE A 175 5.21 6.49 -1.63
CA PHE A 175 5.40 5.73 -0.40
C PHE A 175 4.47 6.29 0.67
N VAL A 176 3.71 5.42 1.32
CA VAL A 176 2.72 5.76 2.34
C VAL A 176 3.05 5.01 3.62
N ASN A 177 3.12 5.74 4.73
CA ASN A 177 3.23 5.16 6.06
C ASN A 177 1.88 5.27 6.77
N THR A 178 1.20 4.15 6.93
CA THR A 178 -0.07 4.05 7.68
C THR A 178 0.20 3.81 9.17
N GLY A 179 1.43 3.42 9.52
CA GLY A 179 1.83 3.08 10.88
C GLY A 179 1.15 1.84 11.43
N GLY A 180 0.76 0.90 10.55
CA GLY A 180 0.28 -0.44 10.90
C GLY A 180 -1.09 -0.81 10.32
N ASP A 181 -1.89 0.18 9.94
CA ASP A 181 -3.23 -0.04 9.40
C ASP A 181 -3.20 -0.35 7.89
N MET A 182 -4.13 -1.18 7.41
CA MET A 182 -4.28 -1.44 5.98
C MET A 182 -5.04 -0.29 5.31
N LEU A 183 -4.49 0.24 4.22
CA LEU A 183 -5.15 1.27 3.42
C LEU A 183 -6.27 0.66 2.56
N ASP A 184 -7.47 1.27 2.55
CA ASP A 184 -8.55 0.81 1.67
C ASP A 184 -8.20 1.06 0.19
N LYS A 185 -8.68 0.18 -0.69
CA LYS A 185 -8.50 0.32 -2.15
C LYS A 185 -9.06 1.62 -2.67
N LYS A 186 -10.12 2.16 -2.06
CA LYS A 186 -10.67 3.47 -2.44
C LYS A 186 -9.67 4.59 -2.19
N THR A 187 -9.01 4.57 -1.02
CA THR A 187 -7.97 5.55 -0.66
C THR A 187 -6.76 5.43 -1.58
N VAL A 188 -6.30 4.20 -1.86
CA VAL A 188 -5.20 3.96 -2.82
C VAL A 188 -5.55 4.53 -4.20
N ASN A 189 -6.76 4.27 -4.70
CA ASN A 189 -7.21 4.81 -5.98
C ASN A 189 -7.31 6.34 -5.97
N ALA A 190 -7.77 6.94 -4.87
CA ALA A 190 -7.82 8.38 -4.71
C ALA A 190 -6.42 9.00 -4.75
N ILE A 191 -5.44 8.39 -4.08
CA ILE A 191 -4.02 8.80 -4.12
C ILE A 191 -3.49 8.74 -5.56
N GLN A 192 -3.74 7.63 -6.28
CA GLN A 192 -3.31 7.52 -7.68
C GLN A 192 -3.93 8.59 -8.57
N PHE A 193 -5.24 8.86 -8.42
CA PHE A 193 -5.93 9.90 -9.18
C PHE A 193 -5.42 11.31 -8.86
N LEU A 194 -5.16 11.60 -7.59
CA LEU A 194 -4.61 12.88 -7.18
C LEU A 194 -3.27 13.12 -7.87
N VAL A 195 -2.35 12.14 -7.79
CA VAL A 195 -1.00 12.27 -8.38
C VAL A 195 -1.06 12.35 -9.91
N ALA A 196 -1.84 11.49 -10.56
CA ALA A 196 -1.98 11.50 -12.02
C ALA A 196 -2.54 12.84 -12.55
N ASN A 197 -3.50 13.44 -11.86
CA ASN A 197 -4.06 14.74 -12.26
C ASN A 197 -3.17 15.93 -11.87
N SER A 198 -2.30 15.77 -10.87
CA SER A 198 -1.42 16.85 -10.41
C SER A 198 -0.11 16.93 -11.22
N VAL A 199 0.31 15.82 -11.83
CA VAL A 199 1.53 15.77 -12.63
C VAL A 199 1.19 15.64 -14.11
N LYS A 200 1.63 16.63 -14.90
CA LYS A 200 1.38 16.64 -16.34
C LYS A 200 1.97 15.39 -17.03
N GLY A 201 1.11 14.65 -17.73
CA GLY A 201 1.51 13.51 -18.56
C GLY A 201 1.73 12.20 -17.79
N VAL A 202 1.45 12.17 -16.49
CA VAL A 202 1.39 10.92 -15.71
C VAL A 202 0.00 10.33 -15.85
N SER A 203 -0.07 9.06 -16.25
CA SER A 203 -1.31 8.28 -16.27
C SER A 203 -1.44 7.44 -14.99
N ARG A 204 -2.68 7.09 -14.61
CA ARG A 204 -2.97 6.41 -13.33
C ARG A 204 -2.25 5.07 -13.19
N ASP A 205 -2.13 4.32 -14.27
CA ASP A 205 -1.40 3.05 -14.38
C ASP A 205 0.11 3.20 -14.12
N ARG A 206 0.64 4.42 -14.16
CA ARG A 206 2.05 4.74 -13.89
C ARG A 206 2.28 5.47 -12.57
N VAL A 207 1.30 5.35 -11.66
CA VAL A 207 1.44 5.74 -10.27
C VAL A 207 1.47 4.48 -9.41
N SER A 208 2.66 4.13 -8.94
CA SER A 208 2.84 3.03 -7.99
C SER A 208 2.65 3.55 -6.56
N VAL A 209 1.86 2.84 -5.76
CA VAL A 209 1.62 3.17 -4.35
C VAL A 209 2.10 2.01 -3.50
N MET A 210 3.00 2.28 -2.55
CA MET A 210 3.62 1.29 -1.67
C MET A 210 3.42 1.67 -0.20
N ASP A 211 3.26 0.66 0.65
CA ASP A 211 3.15 0.85 2.10
C ASP A 211 4.51 0.71 2.83
N ASN A 212 4.51 0.99 4.13
CA ASN A 212 5.67 0.83 5.02
C ASN A 212 6.04 -0.63 5.34
N GLN A 213 5.27 -1.62 4.85
CA GLN A 213 5.54 -3.05 4.95
C GLN A 213 6.15 -3.63 3.66
N GLY A 214 6.28 -2.81 2.61
CA GLY A 214 6.81 -3.22 1.31
C GLY A 214 5.76 -3.81 0.36
N ASN A 215 4.48 -3.71 0.70
CA ASN A 215 3.40 -4.13 -0.19
C ASN A 215 3.13 -3.04 -1.22
N THR A 216 3.04 -3.43 -2.49
CA THR A 216 2.51 -2.55 -3.54
C THR A 216 0.98 -2.61 -3.48
N LEU A 217 0.37 -1.48 -3.13
CA LEU A 217 -1.09 -1.35 -2.96
C LEU A 217 -1.80 -1.00 -4.27
N SER A 218 -1.09 -0.38 -5.20
CA SER A 218 -1.58 -0.13 -6.56
C SER A 218 -1.69 -1.43 -7.33
N ASP A 219 -2.87 -1.73 -7.89
CA ASP A 219 -3.02 -2.82 -8.87
C ASP A 219 -2.10 -2.50 -10.07
N ASP A 220 -1.07 -3.32 -10.27
CA ASP A 220 -0.17 -3.20 -11.40
C ASP A 220 -0.91 -3.63 -12.69
N SER A 221 -1.63 -2.69 -13.28
CA SER A 221 -2.24 -2.89 -14.59
C SER A 221 -1.21 -2.90 -15.73
N SER A 222 0.08 -2.67 -15.44
CA SER A 222 1.17 -2.69 -16.42
C SER A 222 1.71 -4.10 -16.70
N ALA A 223 1.14 -5.15 -16.08
CA ALA A 223 1.26 -6.53 -16.54
C ALA A 223 0.52 -6.71 -17.89
N SER A 224 0.93 -5.97 -18.92
CA SER A 224 0.46 -6.12 -20.29
C SER A 224 0.75 -7.55 -20.75
N GLY A 225 -0.33 -8.31 -20.98
CA GLY A 225 -0.26 -9.72 -21.37
C GLY A 225 -1.44 -10.55 -20.89
N PHE A 226 -1.50 -11.78 -21.39
CA PHE A 226 -2.52 -12.81 -21.08
C PHE A 226 -2.82 -12.96 -19.57
N ALA A 227 -1.83 -12.72 -18.70
CA ALA A 227 -1.98 -12.82 -17.25
C ALA A 227 -2.83 -11.71 -16.59
N SER A 228 -2.80 -10.45 -17.09
CA SER A 228 -3.68 -9.39 -16.57
C SER A 228 -5.12 -9.52 -17.04
N SER A 229 -5.31 -9.94 -18.29
CA SER A 229 -6.65 -10.29 -18.80
C SER A 229 -7.22 -11.48 -18.04
N ALA A 230 -6.45 -12.55 -17.82
CA ALA A 230 -6.88 -13.72 -17.05
C ALA A 230 -7.23 -13.37 -15.59
N SER A 231 -6.43 -12.54 -14.92
CA SER A 231 -6.72 -12.08 -13.55
C SER A 231 -7.91 -11.10 -13.49
N GLY A 232 -8.11 -10.28 -14.51
CA GLY A 232 -9.31 -9.44 -14.69
C GLY A 232 -10.57 -10.29 -14.85
N HIS A 233 -10.55 -11.29 -15.74
CA HIS A 233 -11.64 -12.24 -15.93
C HIS A 233 -11.93 -13.03 -14.64
N MET A 234 -10.89 -13.42 -13.88
CA MET A 234 -11.06 -14.08 -12.59
C MET A 234 -11.72 -13.16 -11.54
N LYS A 235 -11.28 -11.90 -11.42
CA LYS A 235 -11.89 -10.90 -10.52
C LYS A 235 -13.36 -10.65 -10.85
N ILE A 236 -13.71 -10.57 -12.14
CA ILE A 236 -15.11 -10.43 -12.58
C ILE A 236 -15.91 -11.67 -12.20
N ARG A 237 -15.39 -12.86 -12.50
CA ARG A 237 -16.02 -14.14 -12.13
C ARG A 237 -16.30 -14.24 -10.63
N GLU A 238 -15.29 -14.00 -9.79
CA GLU A 238 -15.43 -13.98 -8.33
C GLU A 238 -16.44 -12.95 -7.85
N GLY A 239 -16.49 -11.77 -8.50
CA GLY A 239 -17.48 -10.74 -8.19
C GLY A 239 -18.91 -11.20 -8.46
N HIS A 240 -19.15 -11.91 -9.57
CA HIS A 240 -20.45 -12.51 -9.88
C HIS A 240 -20.79 -13.65 -8.89
N GLU A 241 -19.83 -14.52 -8.59
CA GLU A 241 -19.98 -15.62 -7.62
C GLU A 241 -20.39 -15.09 -6.24
N LYS A 242 -19.62 -14.16 -5.66
CA LYS A 242 -19.92 -13.55 -4.35
C LYS A 242 -21.26 -12.82 -4.33
N ARG A 243 -21.63 -12.14 -5.43
CA ARG A 243 -22.92 -11.45 -5.52
C ARG A 243 -24.08 -12.44 -5.46
N LEU A 244 -23.99 -13.56 -6.19
CA LEU A 244 -25.01 -14.60 -6.19
C LEU A 244 -25.05 -15.34 -4.83
N GLU A 245 -23.90 -15.64 -4.24
CA GLU A 245 -23.82 -16.23 -2.88
C GLU A 245 -24.52 -15.34 -1.85
N ASN A 246 -24.22 -14.03 -1.85
CA ASN A 246 -24.85 -13.09 -0.93
C ASN A 246 -26.35 -12.96 -1.18
N LYS A 247 -26.79 -12.99 -2.44
CA LYS A 247 -28.21 -12.96 -2.80
C LYS A 247 -28.96 -14.19 -2.27
N ILE A 248 -28.36 -15.37 -2.35
CA ILE A 248 -28.94 -16.61 -1.78
C ILE A 248 -28.99 -16.50 -0.26
N LYS A 249 -27.89 -16.11 0.39
CA LYS A 249 -27.82 -15.98 1.85
C LYS A 249 -28.84 -15.00 2.41
N THR A 250 -28.95 -13.80 1.83
CA THR A 250 -29.90 -12.78 2.33
C THR A 250 -31.35 -13.16 2.06
N MET A 251 -31.63 -13.89 0.97
CA MET A 251 -32.97 -14.40 0.66
C MET A 251 -33.41 -15.51 1.61
N LEU A 252 -32.50 -16.43 1.95
CA LEU A 252 -32.81 -17.57 2.83
C LEU A 252 -32.69 -17.25 4.32
N ALA A 253 -31.92 -16.24 4.72
CA ALA A 253 -31.72 -15.87 6.12
C ALA A 253 -33.03 -15.72 6.94
N PRO A 254 -34.10 -15.07 6.43
CA PRO A 254 -35.36 -14.98 7.17
C PRO A 254 -36.10 -16.31 7.32
N VAL A 255 -35.88 -17.25 6.40
CA VAL A 255 -36.57 -18.56 6.38
C VAL A 255 -35.89 -19.54 7.35
N VAL A 256 -34.57 -19.43 7.51
CA VAL A 256 -33.77 -20.43 8.24
C VAL A 256 -33.29 -19.94 9.61
N GLY A 257 -33.78 -18.78 10.08
CA GLY A 257 -33.46 -18.22 11.40
C GLY A 257 -32.14 -17.45 11.48
N GLY A 258 -31.56 -17.01 10.36
CA GLY A 258 -30.38 -16.15 10.35
C GLY A 258 -29.41 -16.42 9.20
N ALA A 259 -28.54 -15.45 8.91
CA ALA A 259 -27.54 -15.58 7.84
C ALA A 259 -26.45 -16.62 8.14
N ASN A 260 -26.22 -16.94 9.42
CA ASN A 260 -25.25 -17.95 9.85
C ASN A 260 -25.73 -19.38 9.60
N ASN A 261 -27.02 -19.56 9.34
CA ASN A 261 -27.64 -20.86 9.09
C ASN A 261 -27.70 -21.23 7.60
N VAL A 262 -27.03 -20.43 6.74
CA VAL A 262 -26.97 -20.66 5.28
C VAL A 262 -25.52 -20.59 4.80
N VAL A 263 -25.06 -21.68 4.18
CA VAL A 263 -23.80 -21.69 3.42
C VAL A 263 -24.13 -21.91 1.95
N ALA A 264 -24.08 -20.82 1.18
CA ALA A 264 -24.19 -20.87 -0.27
C ALA A 264 -22.81 -20.75 -0.91
N ARG A 265 -22.53 -21.61 -1.89
CA ARG A 265 -21.38 -21.52 -2.78
C ARG A 265 -21.87 -21.52 -4.22
N VAL A 266 -21.41 -20.54 -4.99
CA VAL A 266 -21.82 -20.41 -6.40
C VAL A 266 -20.58 -20.39 -7.27
N ALA A 267 -20.60 -21.19 -8.33
CA ALA A 267 -19.60 -21.18 -9.38
C ALA A 267 -20.24 -20.68 -10.68
N VAL A 268 -19.58 -19.73 -11.33
CA VAL A 268 -20.03 -19.16 -12.61
C VAL A 268 -19.00 -19.44 -13.69
N ARG A 269 -19.45 -19.93 -14.85
CA ARG A 269 -18.66 -20.01 -16.08
C ARG A 269 -19.09 -18.90 -17.02
N LEU A 270 -18.13 -18.10 -17.45
CA LEU A 270 -18.35 -16.98 -18.38
C LEU A 270 -17.87 -17.37 -19.78
N LYS A 271 -18.55 -16.85 -20.80
CA LYS A 271 -18.06 -16.88 -22.18
C LYS A 271 -16.86 -15.96 -22.29
N ASN A 272 -15.68 -16.54 -22.47
CA ASN A 272 -14.42 -15.80 -22.62
C ASN A 272 -14.05 -15.55 -24.10
N LYS A 273 -14.86 -16.01 -25.04
CA LYS A 273 -14.63 -15.83 -26.46
C LYS A 273 -15.30 -14.52 -26.90
N SER A 274 -14.54 -13.67 -27.59
CA SER A 274 -15.12 -12.61 -28.41
C SER A 274 -15.17 -13.09 -29.85
N GLU A 275 -16.30 -12.92 -30.51
CA GLU A 275 -16.49 -13.36 -31.89
C GLU A 275 -17.26 -12.28 -32.67
N THR A 276 -16.71 -11.90 -33.83
CA THR A 276 -17.40 -11.02 -34.77
C THR A 276 -17.91 -11.87 -35.91
N ASN A 277 -19.23 -12.05 -35.97
CA ASN A 277 -19.89 -12.77 -37.04
C ASN A 277 -20.35 -11.76 -38.10
N LEU A 278 -19.77 -11.87 -39.30
CA LEU A 278 -20.17 -11.09 -40.46
C LEU A 278 -21.06 -11.94 -41.36
N LYS A 279 -22.34 -11.59 -41.45
CA LYS A 279 -23.29 -12.24 -42.37
C LYS A 279 -23.61 -11.28 -43.50
N GLU A 280 -23.22 -11.67 -44.72
CA GLU A 280 -23.58 -10.98 -45.95
C GLU A 280 -24.66 -11.78 -46.66
N THR A 281 -25.84 -11.16 -46.85
CA THR A 281 -26.96 -11.78 -47.57
C THR A 281 -27.28 -10.96 -48.80
N PHE A 282 -27.46 -11.64 -49.94
CA PHE A 282 -27.85 -11.05 -51.21
C PHE A 282 -29.27 -11.48 -51.54
N ASP A 283 -30.11 -10.53 -51.97
CA ASP A 283 -31.44 -10.85 -52.52
C ASP A 283 -31.36 -10.87 -54.05
N PRO A 284 -31.31 -12.06 -54.69
CA PRO A 284 -31.22 -12.17 -56.14
C PRO A 284 -32.50 -11.71 -56.87
N ASP A 285 -33.64 -11.69 -56.19
CA ASP A 285 -34.95 -11.36 -56.80
C ASP A 285 -35.24 -9.85 -56.75
N GLY A 286 -34.50 -9.10 -55.92
CA GLY A 286 -34.58 -7.64 -55.79
C GLY A 286 -33.66 -6.85 -56.74
N ALA A 287 -33.10 -7.48 -57.79
CA ALA A 287 -32.15 -6.84 -58.69
C ALA A 287 -32.81 -5.69 -59.49
N VAL A 288 -32.32 -4.46 -59.29
CA VAL A 288 -32.79 -3.27 -60.01
C VAL A 288 -31.78 -2.85 -61.07
N PRO A 289 -32.20 -2.52 -62.31
CA PRO A 289 -31.29 -2.03 -63.33
C PRO A 289 -30.78 -0.64 -62.92
N ARG A 290 -29.46 -0.51 -62.74
CA ARG A 290 -28.79 0.73 -62.33
C ARG A 290 -28.48 1.62 -63.53
N THR A 291 -27.95 1.02 -64.60
CA THR A 291 -27.57 1.72 -65.82
C THR A 291 -27.97 0.91 -67.02
N VAL A 292 -28.64 1.54 -67.99
CA VAL A 292 -28.91 0.96 -69.29
C VAL A 292 -28.20 1.82 -70.33
N THR A 293 -27.14 1.30 -70.92
CA THR A 293 -26.44 1.93 -72.03
C THR A 293 -26.95 1.31 -73.31
N LYS A 294 -27.55 2.14 -74.16
CA LYS A 294 -28.11 1.73 -75.45
C LYS A 294 -27.36 2.46 -76.55
N ASP A 295 -26.48 1.74 -77.22
CA ASP A 295 -25.75 2.23 -78.38
C ASP A 295 -26.50 1.80 -79.64
N LYS A 296 -26.91 2.78 -80.44
CA LYS A 296 -27.63 2.57 -81.70
C LYS A 296 -26.83 3.21 -82.83
N ASP A 297 -26.26 2.37 -83.68
CA ASP A 297 -25.58 2.79 -84.90
C ASP A 297 -26.51 2.56 -86.09
N GLU A 298 -26.87 3.63 -86.78
CA GLU A 298 -27.63 3.60 -88.03
C GLU A 298 -26.71 4.07 -89.17
N ALA A 299 -26.47 3.19 -90.13
CA ALA A 299 -25.70 3.50 -91.32
C ALA A 299 -26.58 3.31 -92.56
N THR A 300 -26.83 4.41 -93.28
CA THR A 300 -27.45 4.37 -94.61
C THR A 300 -26.36 4.52 -95.66
N THR A 301 -26.20 3.51 -96.51
CA THR A 301 -25.31 3.58 -97.67
C THR A 301 -26.15 3.77 -98.93
N VAL A 302 -25.83 4.80 -99.71
CA VAL A 302 -26.43 5.03 -101.03
C VAL A 302 -25.30 4.96 -102.05
N GLU A 303 -25.31 3.92 -102.88
CA GLU A 303 -24.38 3.83 -104.01
C GLU A 303 -25.05 4.32 -105.29
N SER A 304 -24.43 5.33 -105.92
CA SER A 304 -24.80 5.83 -107.24
C SER A 304 -23.67 5.53 -108.22
N THR A 305 -23.90 4.63 -109.16
CA THR A 305 -22.90 4.27 -110.19
C THR A 305 -22.78 5.38 -111.25
N PRO A 306 -21.58 5.93 -111.54
CA PRO A 306 -21.38 6.85 -112.65
C PRO A 306 -21.40 6.09 -113.99
N ASN A 307 -22.30 6.49 -114.89
CA ASN A 307 -22.45 5.89 -116.21
C ASN A 307 -21.18 6.10 -117.07
N THR A 308 -20.26 5.15 -117.02
CA THR A 308 -19.00 5.21 -117.79
C THR A 308 -19.21 4.51 -119.13
N LYS A 309 -19.47 5.29 -120.19
CA LYS A 309 -19.53 4.82 -121.58
C LYS A 309 -18.15 4.29 -122.02
N GLY A 310 -18.06 2.98 -122.24
CA GLY A 310 -16.87 2.31 -122.77
C GLY A 310 -17.21 1.03 -123.56
N THR A 311 -17.49 1.22 -124.85
CA THR A 311 -17.40 0.32 -126.02
C THR A 311 -17.30 -1.21 -125.84
N GLY A 312 -18.31 -1.95 -126.35
CA GLY A 312 -18.14 -3.34 -126.79
C GLY A 312 -19.44 -4.10 -127.07
N ALA A 313 -19.62 -4.55 -128.32
CA ALA A 313 -20.63 -5.47 -128.87
C ALA A 313 -22.03 -4.94 -129.23
N SER A 314 -22.21 -4.75 -130.54
CA SER A 314 -23.42 -4.38 -131.28
C SER A 314 -24.48 -5.49 -131.33
N VAL A 315 -25.78 -5.13 -131.22
CA VAL A 315 -26.90 -5.81 -131.90
C VAL A 315 -27.99 -4.81 -132.32
N ASN A 316 -27.96 -4.45 -133.61
CA ASN A 316 -29.06 -4.39 -134.59
C ASN A 316 -30.37 -3.57 -134.36
N THR A 317 -30.37 -2.28 -134.78
CA THR A 317 -31.40 -1.47 -135.53
C THR A 317 -32.92 -1.49 -135.16
N PRO A 318 -33.78 -0.60 -135.70
CA PRO A 318 -33.73 0.87 -135.86
C PRO A 318 -35.06 1.55 -135.45
N ASN A 319 -35.05 2.71 -134.77
CA ASN A 319 -35.93 3.88 -135.01
C ASN A 319 -35.69 4.95 -133.93
N LEU A 320 -35.22 6.13 -134.31
CA LEU A 320 -35.19 7.33 -133.45
C LEU A 320 -36.62 7.94 -133.44
N PRO A 321 -37.06 8.65 -132.36
CA PRO A 321 -36.51 9.96 -132.07
C PRO A 321 -36.05 10.17 -130.63
N GLN A 322 -34.91 10.82 -130.59
CA GLN A 322 -34.28 11.57 -129.52
C GLN A 322 -35.27 12.58 -128.89
N ASP A 323 -35.76 12.27 -127.69
CA ASP A 323 -36.10 13.28 -126.69
C ASP A 323 -35.69 12.72 -125.32
N ALA A 324 -34.46 13.07 -124.93
CA ALA A 324 -33.88 12.70 -123.65
C ALA A 324 -33.94 13.93 -122.74
N SER A 325 -34.85 13.91 -121.77
CA SER A 325 -34.79 14.76 -120.58
C SER A 325 -35.49 14.06 -119.42
N ALA A 326 -34.81 13.04 -118.89
CA ALA A 326 -34.88 12.58 -117.49
C ALA A 326 -33.97 11.35 -117.33
N GLU A 327 -32.68 11.55 -117.09
CA GLU A 327 -31.83 10.50 -116.51
C GLU A 327 -32.23 10.35 -115.03
N GLN A 328 -33.06 9.35 -114.72
CA GLN A 328 -33.27 8.91 -113.34
C GLN A 328 -32.24 7.81 -113.05
N SER A 329 -31.25 8.14 -112.24
CA SER A 329 -30.26 7.17 -111.74
C SER A 329 -30.97 6.13 -110.85
N LEU A 330 -30.71 4.84 -111.11
CA LEU A 330 -31.08 3.75 -110.20
C LEU A 330 -30.18 3.86 -108.96
N GLU A 331 -30.73 4.36 -107.86
CA GLU A 331 -30.05 4.39 -106.56
C GLU A 331 -30.34 3.09 -105.79
N SER A 332 -29.27 2.38 -105.40
CA SER A 332 -29.36 1.27 -104.45
C SER A 332 -29.09 1.81 -103.05
N ARG A 333 -30.10 1.76 -102.20
CA ARG A 333 -30.03 2.19 -100.79
C ARG A 333 -30.06 0.96 -99.90
N SER A 334 -29.07 0.84 -99.01
CA SER A 334 -29.06 -0.13 -97.92
C SER A 334 -29.02 0.60 -96.58
N ASP A 335 -29.88 0.18 -95.66
CA ASP A 335 -29.92 0.69 -94.29
C ASP A 335 -29.48 -0.46 -93.37
N GLU A 336 -28.41 -0.26 -92.61
CA GLU A 336 -27.94 -1.18 -91.56
C GLU A 336 -28.18 -0.51 -90.21
N THR A 337 -28.86 -1.21 -89.31
CA THR A 337 -29.07 -0.76 -87.93
C THR A 337 -28.47 -1.79 -86.99
N ARG A 338 -27.51 -1.36 -86.18
CA ARG A 338 -26.94 -2.16 -85.10
C ARG A 338 -27.33 -1.53 -83.77
N GLU A 339 -28.00 -2.33 -82.95
CA GLU A 339 -28.40 -1.91 -81.61
C GLU A 339 -27.71 -2.83 -80.58
N SER A 340 -26.99 -2.23 -79.65
CA SER A 340 -26.36 -2.91 -78.52
C SER A 340 -26.90 -2.31 -77.23
N THR A 341 -27.53 -3.13 -76.39
CA THR A 341 -28.03 -2.71 -75.08
C THR A 341 -27.27 -3.47 -73.99
N SER A 342 -26.54 -2.74 -73.15
CA SER A 342 -25.92 -3.25 -71.94
C SER A 342 -26.71 -2.77 -70.73
N THR A 343 -27.12 -3.68 -69.84
CA THR A 343 -27.84 -3.35 -68.60
C THR A 343 -27.05 -3.84 -67.39
N ASP A 344 -26.62 -2.90 -66.56
CA ASP A 344 -25.96 -3.20 -65.29
C ASP A 344 -27.01 -3.29 -64.18
N TYR A 345 -27.01 -4.38 -63.42
CA TYR A 345 -27.92 -4.60 -62.29
C TYR A 345 -27.22 -4.34 -60.97
N GLU A 346 -27.93 -3.74 -60.01
CA GLU A 346 -27.48 -3.63 -58.62
C GLU A 346 -28.33 -4.57 -57.75
N ILE A 347 -27.65 -5.49 -57.06
CA ILE A 347 -28.26 -6.49 -56.19
C ILE A 347 -28.26 -5.93 -54.76
N SER A 348 -29.39 -6.02 -54.07
CA SER A 348 -29.44 -5.56 -52.68
C SER A 348 -28.52 -6.42 -51.80
N ARG A 349 -27.76 -5.76 -50.93
CA ARG A 349 -26.83 -6.38 -50.00
C ARG A 349 -27.20 -5.98 -48.58
N GLU A 350 -27.51 -6.97 -47.75
CA GLU A 350 -27.67 -6.79 -46.32
C GLU A 350 -26.41 -7.30 -45.60
N LEU A 351 -25.76 -6.38 -44.88
CA LEU A 351 -24.61 -6.68 -44.05
C LEU A 351 -25.03 -6.65 -42.59
N THR A 352 -25.06 -7.82 -41.95
CA THR A 352 -25.26 -7.92 -40.50
C THR A 352 -23.93 -8.21 -39.84
N GLU A 353 -23.43 -7.26 -39.05
CA GLU A 353 -22.29 -7.46 -38.16
C GLU A 353 -22.81 -7.72 -36.76
N THR A 354 -22.60 -8.93 -36.24
CA THR A 354 -22.92 -9.28 -34.86
C THR A 354 -21.63 -9.42 -34.08
N VAL A 355 -21.44 -8.55 -33.09
CA VAL A 355 -20.29 -8.59 -32.18
C VAL A 355 -20.72 -9.27 -30.89
N GLU A 356 -20.18 -10.46 -30.62
CA GLU A 356 -20.33 -11.13 -29.34
C GLU A 356 -19.19 -10.69 -28.40
N GLU A 357 -19.59 -9.99 -27.33
CA GLU A 357 -18.68 -9.54 -26.29
C GLU A 357 -18.43 -10.65 -25.25
N PRO A 358 -17.18 -10.80 -24.76
CA PRO A 358 -16.89 -11.75 -23.69
C PRO A 358 -17.43 -11.23 -22.36
N GLY A 359 -17.98 -12.12 -21.53
CA GLY A 359 -18.49 -11.79 -20.20
C GLY A 359 -19.90 -12.29 -19.89
N ASP A 360 -20.61 -12.79 -20.89
CA ASP A 360 -21.91 -13.44 -20.68
C ASP A 360 -21.79 -14.71 -19.84
N ILE A 361 -22.81 -14.97 -19.01
CA ILE A 361 -22.86 -16.18 -18.17
C ILE A 361 -23.26 -17.37 -19.04
N GLU A 362 -22.36 -18.35 -19.12
CA GLU A 362 -22.58 -19.60 -19.84
C GLU A 362 -23.19 -20.68 -18.92
N GLN A 363 -22.71 -20.76 -17.67
CA GLN A 363 -23.14 -21.78 -16.73
C GLN A 363 -23.15 -21.26 -15.29
N ILE A 364 -24.15 -21.68 -14.51
CA ILE A 364 -24.20 -21.44 -13.06
C ILE A 364 -24.33 -22.79 -12.35
N SER A 365 -23.50 -23.00 -11.34
CA SER A 365 -23.63 -24.12 -10.41
C SER A 365 -23.74 -23.56 -8.99
N ALA A 366 -24.68 -24.03 -8.20
CA ALA A 366 -24.89 -23.56 -6.85
C ALA A 366 -25.08 -24.73 -5.88
N ALA A 367 -24.33 -24.72 -4.79
CA ALA A 367 -24.54 -25.62 -3.66
C ALA A 367 -24.98 -24.80 -2.45
N VAL A 368 -26.15 -25.12 -1.91
CA VAL A 368 -26.72 -24.43 -0.76
C VAL A 368 -26.90 -25.42 0.37
N LEU A 369 -26.23 -25.16 1.48
CA LEU A 369 -26.39 -25.90 2.72
C LEU A 369 -27.20 -25.06 3.69
N ILE A 370 -28.16 -25.69 4.35
CA ILE A 370 -29.04 -25.05 5.31
C ILE A 370 -28.95 -25.80 6.64
N ALA A 371 -28.88 -25.06 7.75
CA ALA A 371 -28.89 -25.66 9.07
C ALA A 371 -30.24 -26.31 9.38
N VAL A 372 -30.21 -27.41 10.14
CA VAL A 372 -31.40 -28.04 10.72
C VAL A 372 -32.10 -27.03 11.64
N ASN A 373 -33.43 -26.94 11.53
CA ASN A 373 -34.23 -26.07 12.42
C ASN A 373 -34.25 -26.63 13.86
N GLU A 374 -34.49 -25.75 14.84
CA GLU A 374 -34.70 -26.16 16.25
C GLU A 374 -35.90 -27.12 16.40
N ASP A 375 -36.88 -27.05 15.49
CA ASP A 375 -38.07 -27.90 15.44
C ASP A 375 -37.84 -29.27 14.75
N GLY A 376 -36.63 -29.54 14.24
CA GLY A 376 -36.25 -30.77 13.53
C GLY A 376 -35.96 -30.58 12.04
N ALA A 377 -35.64 -31.70 11.36
CA ALA A 377 -35.35 -31.70 9.92
C ALA A 377 -36.60 -31.33 9.09
N ARG A 378 -36.38 -30.55 8.02
CA ARG A 378 -37.46 -30.10 7.12
C ARG A 378 -37.96 -31.25 6.25
N ASP A 379 -39.24 -31.17 5.85
CA ASP A 379 -39.81 -32.12 4.90
C ASP A 379 -39.24 -31.90 3.49
N GLN A 380 -39.20 -32.96 2.68
CA GLN A 380 -38.69 -32.91 1.31
C GLN A 380 -39.46 -31.88 0.46
N ALA A 381 -40.77 -31.75 0.69
CA ALA A 381 -41.60 -30.75 0.00
C ALA A 381 -41.24 -29.30 0.34
N GLU A 382 -40.64 -29.04 1.51
CA GLU A 382 -40.15 -27.72 1.90
C GLU A 382 -38.79 -27.45 1.26
N ILE A 383 -37.90 -28.45 1.25
CA ILE A 383 -36.61 -28.39 0.55
C ILE A 383 -36.82 -28.10 -0.95
N ASP A 384 -37.81 -28.74 -1.58
CA ASP A 384 -38.14 -28.50 -3.00
C ASP A 384 -38.62 -27.06 -3.27
N LYS A 385 -39.35 -26.44 -2.32
CA LYS A 385 -39.75 -25.03 -2.41
C LYS A 385 -38.55 -24.10 -2.30
N ILE A 386 -37.64 -24.41 -1.38
CA ILE A 386 -36.40 -23.66 -1.20
C ILE A 386 -35.53 -23.79 -2.46
N HIS A 387 -35.40 -24.98 -3.01
CA HIS A 387 -34.72 -25.24 -4.28
C HIS A 387 -35.30 -24.37 -5.40
N ALA A 388 -36.62 -24.39 -5.59
CA ALA A 388 -37.29 -23.56 -6.59
C ALA A 388 -37.06 -22.05 -6.37
N ALA A 389 -37.02 -21.59 -5.12
CA ALA A 389 -36.73 -20.20 -4.78
C ALA A 389 -35.27 -19.83 -5.13
N VAL A 390 -34.31 -20.72 -4.85
CA VAL A 390 -32.90 -20.52 -5.21
C VAL A 390 -32.74 -20.48 -6.73
N VAL A 391 -33.36 -21.39 -7.48
CA VAL A 391 -33.37 -21.41 -8.96
C VAL A 391 -33.83 -20.05 -9.52
N ASN A 392 -34.93 -19.52 -8.98
CA ASN A 392 -35.48 -18.24 -9.41
C ASN A 392 -34.59 -17.06 -9.00
N ALA A 393 -33.99 -17.10 -7.80
CA ALA A 393 -33.15 -16.04 -7.28
C ALA A 393 -31.85 -15.87 -8.08
N ILE A 394 -31.23 -16.96 -8.53
CA ILE A 394 -30.02 -16.91 -9.37
C ILE A 394 -30.30 -16.53 -10.83
N GLY A 395 -31.58 -16.55 -11.23
CA GLY A 395 -31.99 -16.15 -12.57
C GLY A 395 -31.75 -17.20 -13.66
N ALA A 396 -31.71 -18.48 -13.30
CA ALA A 396 -31.44 -19.58 -14.23
C ALA A 396 -32.51 -19.76 -15.34
N ARG A 397 -33.64 -19.04 -15.28
CA ARG A 397 -34.78 -19.16 -16.21
C ARG A 397 -34.85 -18.05 -17.27
N PHE A 398 -33.96 -17.06 -17.27
CA PHE A 398 -34.14 -15.82 -18.05
C PHE A 398 -33.43 -15.79 -19.42
N THR A 399 -32.96 -16.91 -19.96
CA THR A 399 -32.31 -16.92 -21.29
C THR A 399 -33.19 -17.63 -22.30
N ASN A 400 -33.72 -16.86 -23.26
CA ASN A 400 -34.70 -17.33 -24.25
C ASN A 400 -34.12 -18.24 -25.37
N ASP A 401 -32.79 -18.40 -25.48
CA ASP A 401 -32.15 -19.14 -26.59
C ASP A 401 -31.10 -20.19 -26.16
N GLY A 402 -31.07 -20.53 -24.88
CA GLY A 402 -30.20 -21.60 -24.39
C GLY A 402 -30.48 -21.85 -22.93
N GLU A 403 -30.90 -23.07 -22.58
CA GLU A 403 -30.93 -23.51 -21.20
C GLU A 403 -29.52 -23.34 -20.62
N ILE A 404 -29.33 -22.38 -19.72
CA ILE A 404 -28.13 -22.34 -18.90
C ILE A 404 -28.10 -23.67 -18.15
N THR A 405 -27.12 -24.53 -18.43
CA THR A 405 -26.98 -25.83 -17.74
C THR A 405 -26.75 -25.59 -16.25
N THR A 406 -27.84 -25.57 -15.49
CA THR A 406 -27.80 -25.14 -14.09
C THR A 406 -27.85 -26.37 -13.20
N ASN A 407 -26.82 -26.56 -12.39
CA ASN A 407 -26.78 -27.61 -11.38
C ASN A 407 -26.95 -26.95 -10.01
N ILE A 408 -28.10 -27.16 -9.38
CA ILE A 408 -28.38 -26.62 -8.03
C ILE A 408 -28.67 -27.77 -7.10
N SER A 409 -27.90 -27.87 -6.02
CA SER A 409 -28.18 -28.75 -4.89
C SER A 409 -28.54 -27.91 -3.66
N VAL A 410 -29.59 -28.34 -2.96
CA VAL A 410 -29.96 -27.81 -1.65
C VAL A 410 -30.00 -28.99 -0.70
N GLU A 411 -29.19 -28.92 0.35
CA GLU A 411 -29.06 -29.98 1.35
C GLU A 411 -29.19 -29.38 2.75
N GLU A 412 -29.83 -30.12 3.64
CA GLU A 412 -29.91 -29.76 5.05
C GLU A 412 -28.82 -30.50 5.83
N MET A 413 -28.06 -29.78 6.65
CA MET A 413 -26.95 -30.34 7.43
C MET A 413 -26.91 -29.75 8.83
N ASP A 414 -26.40 -30.52 9.80
CA ASP A 414 -26.13 -30.02 11.15
C ASP A 414 -24.85 -29.18 11.14
N PHE A 415 -24.97 -27.90 11.49
CA PHE A 415 -23.84 -26.98 11.51
C PHE A 415 -23.21 -27.02 12.90
N SER A 416 -21.98 -27.50 13.00
CA SER A 416 -21.24 -27.39 14.24
C SER A 416 -21.01 -25.90 14.55
N SER A 417 -21.56 -25.41 15.66
CA SER A 417 -21.21 -24.09 16.18
C SER A 417 -19.73 -24.12 16.57
N GLU A 418 -18.86 -23.71 15.66
CA GLU A 418 -17.46 -23.47 15.99
C GLU A 418 -17.46 -22.31 16.99
N ALA A 419 -17.13 -22.61 18.24
CA ALA A 419 -17.00 -21.62 19.30
C ALA A 419 -15.82 -20.70 18.98
N GLY A 420 -16.08 -19.70 18.14
CA GLY A 420 -15.14 -18.62 17.87
C GLY A 420 -14.90 -17.86 19.17
N PHE A 421 -13.63 -17.70 19.55
CA PHE A 421 -13.20 -16.74 20.57
C PHE A 421 -13.51 -15.32 20.04
N GLY A 422 -14.75 -14.87 20.19
CA GLY A 422 -15.24 -13.60 19.70
C GLY A 422 -16.03 -12.88 20.78
N THR A 423 -15.66 -11.62 21.01
CA THR A 423 -16.32 -10.56 21.79
C THR A 423 -16.58 -10.82 23.28
N ASP A 424 -17.19 -11.95 23.63
CA ASP A 424 -17.66 -12.21 24.99
C ASP A 424 -16.51 -12.45 25.99
N THR A 425 -15.37 -12.98 25.52
CA THR A 425 -14.17 -13.21 26.35
C THR A 425 -13.39 -11.92 26.62
N LEU A 426 -13.37 -10.98 25.66
CA LEU A 426 -12.72 -9.67 25.82
C LEU A 426 -13.54 -8.76 26.75
N ASP A 427 -14.86 -8.74 26.60
CA ASP A 427 -15.77 -8.00 27.48
C ASP A 427 -15.76 -8.56 28.91
N SER A 428 -15.63 -9.89 29.06
CA SER A 428 -15.48 -10.52 30.38
C SER A 428 -14.15 -10.17 31.07
N MET A 429 -13.06 -10.02 30.32
CA MET A 429 -11.75 -9.60 30.87
C MET A 429 -11.73 -8.12 31.24
N GLN A 430 -12.37 -7.25 30.44
CA GLN A 430 -12.44 -5.82 30.73
C GLN A 430 -13.31 -5.55 31.97
N ASN A 431 -14.45 -6.24 32.10
CA ASN A 431 -15.31 -6.16 33.29
C ASN A 431 -14.63 -6.70 34.56
N PHE A 432 -13.78 -7.74 34.44
CA PHE A 432 -12.96 -8.22 35.56
C PHE A 432 -11.94 -7.16 36.01
N PHE A 433 -11.27 -6.49 35.06
CA PHE A 433 -10.29 -5.44 35.36
C PHE A 433 -10.93 -4.18 35.96
N ASP A 434 -12.11 -3.78 35.49
CA ASP A 434 -12.84 -2.62 36.04
C ASP A 434 -13.40 -2.91 37.44
N GLN A 435 -13.85 -4.15 37.70
CA GLN A 435 -14.39 -4.54 39.01
C GLN A 435 -13.31 -4.77 40.07
N TRP A 436 -12.15 -5.34 39.70
CA TRP A 436 -11.09 -5.71 40.63
C TRP A 436 -9.88 -4.77 40.63
N GLY A 437 -9.73 -3.91 39.63
CA GLY A 437 -8.62 -2.95 39.49
C GLY A 437 -8.37 -2.05 40.73
N PRO A 438 -9.41 -1.48 41.37
CA PRO A 438 -9.24 -0.65 42.56
C PRO A 438 -8.75 -1.43 43.79
N LEU A 439 -9.15 -2.70 43.91
CA LEU A 439 -8.72 -3.58 45.01
C LEU A 439 -7.29 -4.08 44.82
N LEU A 440 -6.91 -4.45 43.59
CA LEU A 440 -5.54 -4.88 43.29
C LEU A 440 -4.50 -3.79 43.59
N LYS A 441 -4.80 -2.52 43.30
CA LYS A 441 -3.87 -1.39 43.53
C LYS A 441 -3.48 -1.23 45.01
N ASN A 442 -4.43 -1.42 45.94
CA ASN A 442 -4.19 -1.28 47.38
C ASN A 442 -3.55 -2.54 47.99
N VAL A 443 -3.90 -3.73 47.48
CA VAL A 443 -3.33 -5.00 47.95
C VAL A 443 -1.86 -5.16 47.54
N ILE A 444 -1.49 -4.70 46.34
CA ILE A 444 -0.11 -4.73 45.86
C ILE A 444 0.81 -3.88 46.75
N GLY A 445 0.36 -2.69 47.18
CA GLY A 445 1.14 -1.84 48.09
C GLY A 445 1.40 -2.49 49.46
N ILE A 446 0.42 -3.22 50.00
CA ILE A 446 0.54 -3.93 51.28
C ILE A 446 1.51 -5.12 51.17
N VAL A 447 1.46 -5.87 50.06
CA VAL A 447 2.38 -7.00 49.82
C VAL A 447 3.82 -6.51 49.67
N ILE A 448 4.04 -5.39 48.99
CA ILE A 448 5.37 -4.77 48.87
C ILE A 448 5.87 -4.27 50.24
N ALA A 449 5.01 -3.64 51.05
CA ALA A 449 5.36 -3.18 52.39
C ALA A 449 5.72 -4.34 53.34
N ILE A 450 4.99 -5.46 53.27
CA ILE A 450 5.30 -6.68 54.04
C ILE A 450 6.63 -7.30 53.56
N GLY A 451 6.88 -7.31 52.25
CA GLY A 451 8.15 -7.75 51.68
C GLY A 451 9.34 -6.93 52.18
N ILE A 452 9.22 -5.60 52.17
CA ILE A 452 10.25 -4.68 52.69
C ILE A 452 10.44 -4.88 54.20
N PHE A 453 9.35 -5.07 54.96
CA PHE A 453 9.40 -5.30 56.41
C PHE A 453 10.07 -6.64 56.77
N LEU A 454 9.84 -7.69 55.98
CA LEU A 454 10.53 -8.98 56.16
C LEU A 454 12.01 -8.90 55.81
N VAL A 455 12.38 -8.15 54.77
CA VAL A 455 13.79 -7.88 54.43
C VAL A 455 14.46 -7.06 55.53
N PHE A 456 13.79 -6.07 56.10
CA PHE A 456 14.26 -5.29 57.23
C PHE A 456 14.49 -6.14 58.49
N LEU A 457 13.53 -7.01 58.85
CA LEU A 457 13.69 -7.98 59.96
C LEU A 457 14.85 -8.96 59.73
N ARG A 458 15.07 -9.38 58.48
CA ARG A 458 16.20 -10.24 58.10
C ARG A 458 17.54 -9.50 58.21
N MET A 459 17.56 -8.20 57.94
CA MET A 459 18.76 -7.36 58.06
C MET A 459 19.14 -7.11 59.53
N LEU A 460 18.15 -6.93 60.40
CA LEU A 460 18.33 -6.75 61.84
C LEU A 460 18.93 -7.97 62.54
N LYS A 461 18.62 -9.19 62.07
CA LYS A 461 19.24 -10.44 62.56
C LYS A 461 20.72 -10.60 62.18
N LYS A 462 21.26 -9.80 61.26
CA LYS A 462 22.67 -9.84 60.86
C LYS A 462 23.56 -8.80 61.55
N PHE A 463 23.00 -7.89 62.34
CA PHE A 463 23.79 -6.99 63.18
C PHE A 463 24.12 -7.65 64.52
N LYS A 464 25.19 -8.44 64.55
CA LYS A 464 25.96 -8.65 65.79
C LYS A 464 26.95 -7.50 65.91
N PRO A 465 27.11 -6.86 67.07
CA PRO A 465 28.15 -5.85 67.26
C PRO A 465 29.51 -6.53 67.11
N THR A 466 30.21 -6.25 66.01
CA THR A 466 31.65 -6.52 65.90
C THR A 466 32.34 -5.63 66.93
N ALA A 467 32.76 -6.25 68.02
CA ALA A 467 33.79 -5.68 68.86
C ALA A 467 35.05 -5.52 68.00
N ALA A 468 35.64 -4.33 68.06
CA ALA A 468 36.95 -4.08 67.47
C ALA A 468 37.96 -5.03 68.13
N GLU A 469 38.52 -5.94 67.33
CA GLU A 469 39.66 -6.76 67.71
C GLU A 469 40.81 -6.43 66.75
N VAL A 470 41.90 -5.96 67.36
CA VAL A 470 43.14 -5.56 66.71
C VAL A 470 43.85 -6.84 66.27
N GLU A 471 43.96 -7.06 64.96
CA GLU A 471 44.71 -8.19 64.41
C GLU A 471 46.19 -7.81 64.31
N VAL A 472 46.93 -8.22 65.33
CA VAL A 472 48.39 -8.37 65.31
C VAL A 472 48.67 -9.68 64.56
N LEU A 473 49.45 -9.62 63.50
CA LEU A 473 49.91 -10.77 62.71
C LEU A 473 50.64 -11.79 63.60
N ASP A 474 50.21 -13.06 63.56
CA ASP A 474 50.84 -14.17 64.25
C ASP A 474 51.59 -15.10 63.27
N GLU A 475 52.64 -15.72 63.80
CA GLU A 475 53.81 -16.33 63.17
C GLU A 475 53.54 -17.75 62.61
N ALA A 476 52.32 -18.01 62.13
CA ALA A 476 51.84 -19.34 61.77
C ALA A 476 51.74 -19.62 60.25
N ASP A 477 51.88 -18.60 59.39
CA ASP A 477 51.90 -18.79 57.92
C ASP A 477 53.32 -18.99 57.36
N ALA A 478 54.34 -18.99 58.22
CA ALA A 478 55.74 -19.26 57.87
C ALA A 478 56.07 -20.77 57.74
N GLN A 479 55.11 -21.67 57.96
CA GLN A 479 55.32 -23.13 57.93
C GLN A 479 54.49 -23.91 56.91
N ALA A 480 53.82 -23.22 55.97
CA ALA A 480 53.04 -23.86 54.90
C ALA A 480 53.78 -24.03 53.56
N LEU A 481 55.11 -23.79 53.51
CA LEU A 481 55.95 -24.04 52.33
C LEU A 481 57.27 -24.71 52.71
N ALA A 482 57.20 -26.00 53.09
CA ALA A 482 58.36 -26.88 53.08
C ALA A 482 57.99 -28.34 52.77
N GLY A 483 58.33 -28.77 51.56
CA GLY A 483 58.39 -30.18 51.13
C GLY A 483 57.45 -30.48 49.95
N THR A 484 57.84 -31.09 48.84
CA THR A 484 59.07 -31.78 48.43
C THR A 484 59.03 -31.97 46.91
N ARG A 485 60.22 -32.10 46.29
CA ARG A 485 60.53 -32.11 44.85
C ARG A 485 59.86 -33.24 44.02
N SER A 486 59.48 -32.92 42.77
CA SER A 486 59.82 -33.72 41.57
C SER A 486 59.61 -32.98 40.22
N ILE A 487 60.74 -32.68 39.54
CA ILE A 487 61.07 -32.73 38.10
C ILE A 487 60.04 -32.25 37.04
N GLY A 488 60.43 -31.25 36.20
CA GLY A 488 59.96 -31.19 34.79
C GLY A 488 59.97 -29.88 33.97
N LYS A 489 61.15 -29.27 33.71
CA LYS A 489 61.62 -28.70 32.41
C LYS A 489 60.73 -27.72 31.55
N GLY A 490 61.03 -26.41 31.64
CA GLY A 490 61.39 -25.48 30.54
C GLY A 490 60.35 -24.85 29.57
N LEU A 491 60.30 -23.50 29.50
CA LEU A 491 59.85 -22.64 28.36
C LEU A 491 60.35 -21.19 28.61
N THR A 492 61.51 -20.79 28.08
CA THR A 492 61.83 -19.95 26.89
C THR A 492 61.57 -18.42 27.00
N PRO A 493 62.54 -17.55 26.61
CA PRO A 493 62.49 -16.09 26.78
C PRO A 493 61.53 -15.32 25.86
N GLU A 494 60.83 -15.99 24.93
CA GLU A 494 59.89 -15.34 23.99
C GLU A 494 58.56 -14.97 24.64
N LEU A 495 58.15 -15.62 25.73
CA LEU A 495 56.93 -15.24 26.47
C LEU A 495 57.10 -13.98 27.33
N LEU A 496 58.35 -13.53 27.51
CA LEU A 496 58.71 -12.34 28.30
C LEU A 496 58.75 -11.06 27.45
N ASN A 497 58.86 -11.19 26.12
CA ASN A 497 58.91 -10.07 25.19
C ASN A 497 57.50 -9.61 24.74
N ASP A 498 56.52 -10.52 24.75
CA ASP A 498 55.13 -10.21 24.39
C ASP A 498 54.36 -9.47 25.50
N LEU A 499 54.80 -9.57 26.76
CA LEU A 499 54.15 -8.88 27.89
C LEU A 499 54.66 -7.44 28.12
N ILE A 500 55.62 -6.97 27.32
CA ILE A 500 56.23 -5.63 27.45
C ILE A 500 55.67 -4.64 26.41
N GLN A 501 54.99 -5.09 25.36
CA GLN A 501 54.46 -4.20 24.30
C GLN A 501 53.01 -3.71 24.52
N GLU A 502 52.23 -4.27 25.44
CA GLU A 502 50.79 -3.95 25.51
C GLU A 502 50.37 -2.85 26.49
N LYS A 503 51.21 -2.40 27.46
CA LYS A 503 50.85 -1.31 28.41
C LYS A 503 52.04 -0.43 28.83
N PRO A 504 52.32 0.68 28.13
CA PRO A 504 53.44 1.58 28.46
C PRO A 504 53.24 2.42 29.73
N GLU A 505 52.04 2.40 30.34
CA GLU A 505 51.68 3.30 31.44
C GLU A 505 52.25 2.87 32.82
N ASN A 506 52.71 1.62 33.00
CA ASN A 506 53.07 1.07 34.33
C ASN A 506 54.55 0.70 34.50
N ALA A 507 55.42 1.02 33.54
CA ALA A 507 56.85 0.72 33.61
C ALA A 507 57.61 1.49 34.72
N SER A 508 57.04 2.58 35.24
CA SER A 508 57.68 3.39 36.29
C SER A 508 57.51 2.83 37.71
N THR A 509 56.55 1.93 37.93
CA THR A 509 56.29 1.31 39.24
C THR A 509 57.09 0.02 39.44
N ALA A 510 57.35 -0.73 38.36
CA ALA A 510 58.19 -1.93 38.39
C ALA A 510 59.68 -1.61 38.57
N LEU A 511 60.17 -0.49 38.02
CA LEU A 511 61.54 0.00 38.26
C LEU A 511 61.74 0.54 39.68
N LYS A 512 60.69 1.10 40.32
CA LYS A 512 60.74 1.58 41.71
C LYS A 512 60.78 0.44 42.74
N ASN A 513 60.15 -0.71 42.45
CA ASN A 513 60.17 -1.86 43.37
C ASN A 513 61.42 -2.74 43.22
N TRP A 514 62.06 -2.77 42.04
CA TRP A 514 63.35 -3.46 41.86
C TRP A 514 64.53 -2.74 42.54
N VAL A 515 64.50 -1.39 42.58
CA VAL A 515 65.51 -0.58 43.29
C VAL A 515 65.34 -0.62 44.81
N ASN A 516 64.15 -0.93 45.33
CA ASN A 516 63.87 -1.00 46.77
C ASN A 516 63.94 -2.42 47.38
N THR A 517 64.29 -3.45 46.61
CA THR A 517 64.41 -4.83 47.12
C THR A 517 65.80 -5.43 46.85
N GLY A 518 66.84 -4.59 46.82
CA GLY A 518 68.23 -5.04 46.74
C GLY A 518 68.70 -5.71 48.03
N GLN A 519 68.56 -7.04 48.11
CA GLN A 519 69.58 -8.01 48.56
C GLN A 519 69.29 -9.37 47.96
#